data_AF-A0AAV1LZI9-F1
#
_entry.id   AF-A0AAV1LZI9-F1
#
_cell.length_a   1.000
_cell.length_b   1.000
_cell.length_c   1.000
_cell.angle_alpha   90.00
_cell.angle_beta   90.00
_cell.angle_gamma   90.00
#
_symmetry.space_group_name_H-M   'P 1'
#
loop_
_entity.id
_entity.type
_entity.pdbx_description
1 polymer ?
#
loop_
_entity_poly.entity_id
_entity_poly.type
_entity_poly.pdbx_seq_one_letter_code
_entity_poly.pdbx_strand_id
1 'polypeptide(L)'
;MGSRGVYFAGHSAGAHLVAKLLSNVDFFEDNPGSHRLQGAFLISGIYDLRELVHTSVNDAVQLPHEWAIPLSPLFDCYTHLQARRVRVYILAAQNDSPAFKKQSREFYELLHNTCLMQNMYLEIKDDLDHFDIVECLAEDDNYLKNLMVHDVRKHL
;
A
#
# COMPACT_ATOMS: atom_id res chain seq x y z
N MET A 1 13.13 25.31 0.07
CA MET A 1 12.63 23.99 0.51
C MET A 1 12.59 23.09 -0.72
N GLY A 2 13.47 22.09 -0.84
CA GLY A 2 13.55 21.25 -2.04
C GLY A 2 13.77 19.80 -1.66
N SER A 3 12.71 19.08 -1.31
CA SER A 3 12.82 17.63 -1.12
C SER A 3 13.22 16.96 -2.43
N ARG A 4 14.20 16.04 -2.37
CA ARG A 4 14.65 15.24 -3.52
C ARG A 4 13.66 14.11 -3.86
N GLY A 5 12.80 13.73 -2.93
CA GLY A 5 11.80 12.69 -3.13
C GLY A 5 10.81 12.64 -1.96
N VAL A 6 9.62 12.14 -2.25
CA VAL A 6 8.57 11.85 -1.28
C VAL A 6 8.23 10.38 -1.39
N TYR A 7 8.01 9.76 -0.24
CA TYR A 7 7.57 8.37 -0.14
C TYR A 7 6.36 8.34 0.78
N PHE A 8 5.37 7.54 0.42
CA PHE A 8 4.26 7.23 1.30
C PHE A 8 4.45 5.85 1.91
N ALA A 9 4.18 5.72 3.19
CA ALA A 9 4.09 4.43 3.86
C ALA A 9 2.75 4.41 4.58
N GLY A 10 1.96 3.37 4.31
CA GLY A 10 0.67 3.16 4.94
C GLY A 10 0.63 1.76 5.53
N HIS A 11 0.08 1.63 6.73
CA HIS A 11 -0.16 0.36 7.40
C HIS A 11 -1.66 0.11 7.55
N SER A 12 -2.12 -1.11 7.27
CA SER A 12 -3.52 -1.49 7.43
C SER A 12 -4.48 -0.54 6.68
N ALA A 13 -5.38 0.15 7.38
CA ALA A 13 -6.23 1.18 6.78
C ALA A 13 -5.43 2.34 6.14
N GLY A 14 -4.24 2.65 6.63
CA GLY A 14 -3.33 3.60 6.00
C GLY A 14 -2.83 3.13 4.63
N ALA A 15 -2.56 1.83 4.46
CA ALA A 15 -2.19 1.28 3.15
C ALA A 15 -3.33 1.41 2.14
N HIS A 16 -4.57 1.18 2.60
CA HIS A 16 -5.78 1.41 1.82
C HIS A 16 -5.88 2.87 1.34
N LEU A 17 -5.68 3.83 2.24
CA LEU A 17 -5.74 5.26 1.90
C LEU A 17 -4.65 5.67 0.89
N VAL A 18 -3.43 5.16 1.05
CA VAL A 18 -2.36 5.39 0.06
C VAL A 18 -2.73 4.77 -1.28
N ALA A 19 -3.33 3.57 -1.30
CA ALA A 19 -3.79 2.96 -2.55
C ALA A 19 -4.88 3.79 -3.25
N LYS A 20 -5.87 4.32 -2.51
CA LYS A 20 -6.87 5.26 -3.05
C LYS A 20 -6.24 6.56 -3.57
N LEU A 21 -5.19 7.05 -2.92
CA LEU A 21 -4.45 8.21 -3.41
C LEU A 21 -3.74 7.90 -4.73
N LEU A 22 -3.14 6.71 -4.84
CA LEU A 22 -2.46 6.24 -6.04
C LEU A 22 -3.41 5.96 -7.20
N SER A 23 -4.70 5.67 -6.95
CA SER A 23 -5.70 5.55 -8.02
C SER A 23 -6.27 6.88 -8.49
N ASN A 24 -6.04 7.97 -7.75
CA ASN A 24 -6.59 9.27 -8.05
C ASN A 24 -5.71 10.04 -9.06
N VAL A 25 -6.18 10.14 -10.30
CA VAL A 25 -5.47 10.89 -11.36
C VAL A 25 -5.38 12.39 -11.06
N ASP A 26 -6.44 12.98 -10.50
CA ASP A 26 -6.51 14.41 -10.16
C ASP A 26 -5.44 14.77 -9.13
N PHE A 27 -5.15 13.88 -8.17
CA PHE A 27 -4.04 14.08 -7.23
C PHE A 27 -2.71 14.31 -7.95
N PHE A 28 -2.45 13.57 -9.02
CA PHE A 28 -1.20 13.71 -9.78
C PHE A 28 -1.17 14.92 -10.71
N GLU A 29 -2.32 15.37 -11.19
CA GLU A 29 -2.45 16.50 -12.12
C GLU A 29 -2.49 17.85 -11.39
N ASP A 30 -3.24 17.94 -10.29
CA ASP A 30 -3.50 19.19 -9.56
C ASP A 30 -2.39 19.57 -8.58
N ASN A 31 -1.47 18.65 -8.27
CA ASN A 31 -0.40 18.88 -7.32
C ASN A 31 0.95 19.00 -8.04
N PRO A 32 1.51 20.21 -8.20
CA PRO A 32 2.82 20.40 -8.85
C PRO A 32 3.95 19.62 -8.19
N GLY A 33 3.81 19.25 -6.91
CA GLY A 33 4.78 18.43 -6.18
C GLY A 33 4.65 16.92 -6.40
N SER A 34 3.61 16.43 -7.06
CA SER A 34 3.31 14.99 -7.22
C SER A 34 4.41 14.24 -7.98
N HIS A 35 5.14 14.92 -8.87
CA HIS A 35 6.31 14.36 -9.58
C HIS A 35 7.44 13.92 -8.64
N ARG A 36 7.43 14.38 -7.38
CA ARG A 36 8.42 13.98 -6.37
C ARG A 36 8.06 12.69 -5.66
N LEU A 37 6.83 12.17 -5.83
CA LEU A 37 6.46 10.87 -5.30
C LEU A 37 7.29 9.81 -6.01
N GLN A 38 8.24 9.22 -5.29
CA GLN A 38 9.15 8.22 -5.84
C GLN A 38 8.67 6.79 -5.54
N GLY A 39 7.97 6.58 -4.43
CA GLY A 39 7.44 5.27 -4.10
C GLY A 39 6.43 5.26 -2.96
N ALA A 40 5.79 4.10 -2.81
CA ALA A 40 4.82 3.80 -1.77
C ALA A 40 5.08 2.42 -1.15
N PHE A 41 4.99 2.34 0.18
CA PHE A 41 5.03 1.10 0.95
C PHE A 41 3.65 0.83 1.55
N LEU A 42 2.98 -0.20 1.06
CA LEU A 42 1.64 -0.61 1.45
C LEU A 42 1.77 -1.85 2.33
N ILE A 43 1.71 -1.66 3.65
CA ILE A 43 2.04 -2.67 4.65
C ILE A 43 0.76 -3.24 5.25
N SER A 44 0.56 -4.56 5.12
CA SER A 44 -0.59 -5.31 5.65
C SER A 44 -1.93 -4.64 5.34
N GLY A 45 -2.09 -4.20 4.09
CA GLY A 45 -3.21 -3.39 3.66
C GLY A 45 -4.49 -4.16 3.33
N ILE A 46 -5.60 -3.43 3.32
CA ILE A 46 -6.92 -3.92 2.88
C ILE A 46 -7.33 -3.20 1.59
N TYR A 47 -7.67 -3.96 0.56
CA TYR A 47 -7.92 -3.45 -0.80
C TYR A 47 -9.31 -3.84 -1.32
N ASP A 48 -9.96 -4.83 -0.71
CA ASP A 48 -11.34 -5.24 -0.92
C ASP A 48 -12.10 -5.20 0.41
N LEU A 49 -13.08 -4.30 0.48
CA LEU A 49 -13.89 -4.03 1.67
C LEU A 49 -15.16 -4.90 1.73
N ARG A 50 -15.43 -5.74 0.73
CA ARG A 50 -16.65 -6.58 0.70
C ARG A 50 -16.74 -7.57 1.87
N GLU A 51 -15.60 -8.00 2.40
CA GLU A 51 -15.58 -8.83 3.61
C GLU A 51 -15.58 -7.99 4.89
N LEU A 52 -15.02 -6.77 4.85
CA LEU A 52 -14.91 -5.89 6.02
C LEU A 52 -16.29 -5.55 6.61
N VAL A 53 -17.29 -5.34 5.74
CA VAL A 53 -18.69 -5.03 6.14
C VAL A 53 -19.32 -6.12 7.03
N HIS A 54 -18.77 -7.34 7.01
CA HIS A 54 -19.22 -8.48 7.82
C HIS A 54 -18.38 -8.72 9.08
N THR A 55 -17.45 -7.82 9.40
CA THR A 55 -16.59 -7.90 10.58
C THR A 55 -16.96 -6.86 11.63
N SER A 56 -16.51 -7.05 12.87
CA SER A 56 -16.69 -6.07 13.95
C SER A 56 -16.00 -4.72 13.68
N VAL A 57 -15.05 -4.65 12.73
CA VAL A 57 -14.47 -3.37 12.29
C VAL A 57 -15.56 -2.46 11.70
N ASN A 58 -16.59 -3.04 11.08
CA ASN A 58 -17.68 -2.26 10.49
C ASN A 58 -18.56 -1.58 11.53
N ASP A 59 -18.55 -2.02 12.78
CA ASP A 59 -19.28 -1.36 13.87
C ASP A 59 -18.77 0.08 14.07
N ALA A 60 -17.48 0.30 13.84
CA ALA A 60 -16.84 1.62 13.95
C ALA A 60 -16.97 2.46 12.67
N VAL A 61 -16.72 1.86 11.50
CA VAL A 61 -16.68 2.63 10.24
C VAL A 61 -18.04 2.77 9.55
N GLN A 62 -19.03 1.96 9.96
CA GLN A 62 -20.41 2.00 9.47
C GLN A 62 -20.51 2.03 7.94
N LEU A 63 -19.69 1.23 7.27
CA LEU A 63 -19.63 1.14 5.81
C LEU A 63 -20.88 0.44 5.28
N PRO A 64 -21.72 1.11 4.47
CA PRO A 64 -22.84 0.44 3.83
C PRO A 64 -22.35 -0.53 2.75
N HIS A 65 -23.07 -1.64 2.57
CA HIS A 65 -22.68 -2.69 1.62
C HIS A 65 -22.49 -2.16 0.18
N GLU A 66 -23.32 -1.21 -0.25
CA GLU A 66 -23.25 -0.61 -1.58
C GLU A 66 -21.99 0.25 -1.81
N TRP A 67 -21.33 0.69 -0.73
CA TRP A 67 -20.07 1.44 -0.81
C TRP A 67 -18.82 0.56 -0.74
N ALA A 68 -18.97 -0.74 -0.42
CA ALA A 68 -17.83 -1.64 -0.29
C ALA A 68 -16.99 -1.72 -1.58
N ILE A 69 -17.63 -1.88 -2.74
CA ILE A 69 -16.91 -1.91 -4.04
C ILE A 69 -16.38 -0.52 -4.42
N PRO A 70 -17.20 0.56 -4.45
CA PRO A 70 -16.72 1.91 -4.79
C PRO A 70 -15.52 2.40 -3.96
N LEU A 71 -15.43 1.99 -2.70
CA LEU A 71 -14.35 2.37 -1.80
C LEU A 71 -13.19 1.38 -1.79
N SER A 72 -13.23 0.28 -2.54
CA SER A 72 -12.18 -0.72 -2.56
C SER A 72 -11.08 -0.40 -3.60
N PRO A 73 -9.82 -0.18 -3.19
CA PRO A 73 -8.69 0.03 -4.09
C PRO A 73 -8.53 -1.05 -5.15
N LEU A 74 -8.93 -2.29 -4.88
CA LEU A 74 -8.81 -3.42 -5.80
C LEU A 74 -9.65 -3.23 -7.08
N PHE A 75 -10.67 -2.36 -7.06
CA PHE A 75 -11.53 -2.10 -8.23
C PHE A 75 -11.27 -0.74 -8.89
N ASP A 76 -10.25 -0.02 -8.44
CA ASP A 76 -9.88 1.27 -9.02
C ASP A 76 -8.98 1.15 -10.27
N CYS A 77 -8.87 2.25 -11.02
CA CYS A 77 -8.00 2.34 -12.20
C CYS A 77 -6.63 2.94 -11.86
N TYR A 78 -5.57 2.21 -12.20
CA TYR A 78 -4.18 2.62 -11.97
C TYR A 78 -3.38 2.83 -13.26
N THR A 79 -4.00 2.75 -14.44
CA THR A 79 -3.32 2.82 -15.74
C THR A 79 -2.48 4.10 -15.91
N HIS A 80 -2.91 5.21 -15.33
CA HIS A 80 -2.17 6.47 -15.35
C HIS A 80 -0.80 6.37 -14.66
N LEU A 81 -0.60 5.41 -13.75
CA LEU A 81 0.69 5.15 -13.13
C LEU A 81 1.72 4.58 -14.11
N GLN A 82 1.33 4.03 -15.26
CA GLN A 82 2.28 3.55 -16.30
C GLN A 82 3.22 4.68 -16.78
N ALA A 83 2.69 5.89 -16.92
CA ALA A 83 3.47 7.06 -17.31
C ALA A 83 4.31 7.62 -16.16
N ARG A 84 4.14 7.08 -14.94
CA ARG A 84 4.79 7.54 -13.72
C ARG A 84 5.83 6.51 -13.29
N ARG A 85 6.94 6.98 -12.71
CA ARG A 85 8.04 6.10 -12.24
C ARG A 85 7.91 5.81 -10.75
N VAL A 86 6.69 5.65 -10.26
CA VAL A 86 6.39 5.39 -8.84
C VAL A 86 6.61 3.90 -8.56
N ARG A 87 7.47 3.58 -7.59
CA ARG A 87 7.66 2.19 -7.13
C ARG A 87 6.63 1.86 -6.06
N VAL A 88 5.98 0.71 -6.16
CA VAL A 88 4.97 0.28 -5.18
C VAL A 88 5.39 -1.04 -4.55
N TYR A 89 5.56 -1.02 -3.23
CA TYR A 89 5.86 -2.18 -2.41
C TYR A 89 4.56 -2.60 -1.72
N ILE A 90 4.11 -3.82 -1.99
CA ILE A 90 2.98 -4.44 -1.31
C ILE A 90 3.54 -5.49 -0.37
N LEU A 91 3.33 -5.30 0.92
CA LEU A 91 4.01 -6.03 1.98
C LEU A 91 2.96 -6.66 2.88
N ALA A 92 3.17 -7.91 3.28
CA ALA A 92 2.37 -8.60 4.28
C ALA A 92 3.28 -9.22 5.34
N ALA A 93 2.80 -9.29 6.58
CA ALA A 93 3.52 -9.93 7.67
C ALA A 93 3.42 -11.46 7.58
N GLN A 94 4.40 -12.17 8.14
CA GLN A 94 4.38 -13.63 8.17
C GLN A 94 3.16 -14.16 8.91
N ASN A 95 2.76 -13.52 10.01
CA ASN A 95 1.66 -13.97 10.85
C ASN A 95 0.38 -13.16 10.62
N ASP A 96 0.29 -12.42 9.51
CA ASP A 96 -0.96 -11.83 9.04
C ASP A 96 -2.04 -12.90 8.80
N SER A 97 -3.29 -12.48 8.96
CA SER A 97 -4.43 -13.33 8.60
C SER A 97 -4.36 -13.74 7.12
N PRO A 98 -4.90 -14.92 6.75
CA PRO A 98 -4.97 -15.33 5.34
C PRO A 98 -5.65 -14.30 4.45
N ALA A 99 -6.60 -13.53 4.98
CA ALA A 99 -7.29 -12.47 4.25
C ALA A 99 -6.35 -11.31 3.88
N PHE A 100 -5.51 -10.82 4.80
CA PHE A 100 -4.56 -9.74 4.51
C PHE A 100 -3.53 -10.16 3.44
N LYS A 101 -3.01 -11.38 3.55
CA LYS A 101 -2.06 -11.92 2.55
C LYS A 101 -2.72 -12.09 1.18
N LYS A 102 -3.94 -12.64 1.15
CA LYS A 102 -4.71 -12.82 -0.08
C LYS A 102 -4.93 -11.47 -0.77
N GLN A 103 -5.44 -10.48 -0.03
CA GLN A 103 -5.71 -9.16 -0.59
C GLN A 103 -4.43 -8.46 -1.06
N SER A 104 -3.33 -8.59 -0.32
CA SER A 104 -2.03 -8.05 -0.72
C SER A 104 -1.52 -8.67 -2.02
N ARG A 105 -1.71 -9.98 -2.21
CA ARG A 105 -1.37 -10.67 -3.45
C ARG A 105 -2.27 -10.24 -4.61
N GLU A 106 -3.59 -10.21 -4.41
CA GLU A 106 -4.55 -9.78 -5.45
C GLU A 106 -4.29 -8.34 -5.89
N PHE A 107 -3.96 -7.45 -4.95
CA PHE A 107 -3.63 -6.06 -5.27
C PHE A 107 -2.31 -5.93 -6.02
N TYR A 108 -1.29 -6.72 -5.67
CA TYR A 108 -0.07 -6.82 -6.47
C TYR A 108 -0.36 -7.27 -7.90
N GLU A 109 -1.15 -8.33 -8.08
CA GLU A 109 -1.50 -8.88 -9.40
C GLU A 109 -2.23 -7.83 -10.24
N LEU A 110 -3.17 -7.08 -9.65
CA LEU A 110 -3.83 -5.95 -10.31
C LEU A 110 -2.81 -4.94 -10.86
N LEU A 111 -1.91 -4.45 -10.00
CA LEU A 111 -0.93 -3.43 -10.41
C LEU A 111 0.08 -3.98 -11.42
N HIS A 112 0.50 -5.24 -11.26
CA HIS A 112 1.44 -5.91 -12.15
C HIS A 112 0.86 -6.05 -13.56
N ASN A 113 -0.39 -6.52 -13.66
CA ASN A 113 -1.07 -6.75 -14.94
C ASN A 113 -1.52 -5.44 -15.61
N THR A 114 -1.87 -4.42 -14.82
CA THR A 114 -2.43 -3.17 -15.34
C THR A 114 -1.35 -2.14 -15.64
N CYS A 115 -0.31 -2.02 -14.81
CA CYS A 115 0.60 -0.88 -14.87
C CYS A 115 1.97 -1.23 -15.47
N LEU A 116 2.29 -2.51 -15.70
CA LEU A 116 3.63 -2.96 -16.12
C LEU A 116 4.76 -2.29 -15.31
N MET A 117 4.48 -1.96 -14.05
CA MET A 117 5.35 -1.14 -13.21
C MET A 117 6.35 -2.00 -12.46
N GLN A 118 7.43 -1.35 -12.01
CA GLN A 118 8.29 -1.90 -10.97
C GLN A 118 7.54 -1.88 -9.64
N ASN A 119 6.77 -2.94 -9.40
CA ASN A 119 6.14 -3.23 -8.12
C ASN A 119 6.72 -4.53 -7.55
N MET A 120 6.60 -4.68 -6.24
CA MET A 120 7.08 -5.87 -5.54
C MET A 120 6.05 -6.30 -4.52
N TYR A 121 5.72 -7.59 -4.53
CA TYR A 121 5.03 -8.25 -3.43
C TYR A 121 6.02 -9.00 -2.56
N LEU A 122 5.92 -8.83 -1.25
CA LEU A 122 6.73 -9.58 -0.30
C LEU A 122 5.94 -9.95 0.96
N GLU A 123 6.03 -11.22 1.35
CA GLU A 123 5.67 -11.67 2.69
C GLU A 123 6.94 -11.62 3.55
N ILE A 124 6.98 -10.75 4.56
CA ILE A 124 8.14 -10.55 5.44
C ILE A 124 8.18 -11.70 6.45
N LYS A 125 9.20 -12.56 6.34
CA LYS A 125 9.34 -13.82 7.10
C LYS A 125 10.18 -13.64 8.38
N ASP A 126 9.77 -12.71 9.22
CA ASP A 126 10.48 -12.35 10.46
C ASP A 126 9.66 -12.68 11.73
N ASP A 127 8.72 -13.63 11.62
CA ASP A 127 7.78 -13.99 12.70
C ASP A 127 6.89 -12.83 13.22
N LEU A 128 6.83 -11.73 12.46
CA LEU A 128 6.02 -10.56 12.77
C LEU A 128 4.55 -10.82 12.46
N ASP A 129 3.67 -10.29 13.30
CA ASP A 129 2.23 -10.21 13.05
C ASP A 129 1.81 -8.89 12.40
N HIS A 130 0.49 -8.69 12.30
CA HIS A 130 -0.13 -7.51 11.69
C HIS A 130 0.31 -6.19 12.34
N PHE A 131 0.64 -6.18 13.62
CA PHE A 131 1.04 -4.98 14.37
C PHE A 131 2.56 -4.89 14.51
N ASP A 132 3.22 -6.00 14.85
CA ASP A 132 4.67 -6.05 15.06
C ASP A 132 5.45 -5.59 13.82
N ILE A 133 4.92 -5.84 12.61
CA ILE A 133 5.52 -5.42 11.34
C ILE A 133 5.85 -3.91 11.29
N VAL A 134 5.10 -3.07 12.01
CA VAL A 134 5.38 -1.63 12.14
C VAL A 134 5.89 -1.22 13.52
N GLU A 135 5.50 -1.91 14.59
CA GLU A 135 5.95 -1.58 15.95
C GLU A 135 7.45 -1.84 16.13
N CYS A 136 7.96 -2.91 15.53
CA CYS A 136 9.37 -3.27 15.55
C CYS A 136 10.22 -2.47 14.54
N LEU A 137 9.65 -1.47 13.83
CA LEU A 137 10.37 -0.71 12.81
C LEU A 137 11.55 0.09 13.40
N ALA A 138 11.50 0.44 14.68
CA ALA A 138 12.57 1.14 15.37
C ALA A 138 13.74 0.22 15.77
N GLU A 139 13.54 -1.09 15.77
CA GLU A 139 14.55 -2.07 16.18
C GLU A 139 15.71 -2.14 15.18
N ASP A 140 16.91 -2.39 15.69
CA ASP A 140 18.07 -2.66 14.86
C ASP A 140 17.86 -3.94 14.03
N ASP A 141 18.41 -3.95 12.82
CA ASP A 141 18.28 -5.07 11.85
C ASP A 141 16.86 -5.47 11.40
N ASN A 142 15.82 -4.69 11.71
CA ASN A 142 14.48 -4.90 11.16
C ASN A 142 14.48 -4.89 9.62
N TYR A 143 13.97 -5.96 8.99
CA TYR A 143 14.00 -6.13 7.54
C TYR A 143 13.22 -5.03 6.80
N LEU A 144 12.02 -4.67 7.29
CA LEU A 144 11.19 -3.65 6.67
C LEU A 144 11.89 -2.28 6.68
N LYS A 145 12.45 -1.89 7.83
CA LYS A 145 13.25 -0.67 7.97
C LYS A 145 14.39 -0.68 6.95
N ASN A 146 15.14 -1.77 6.88
CA ASN A 146 16.30 -1.90 6.01
C ASN A 146 15.91 -1.82 4.53
N LEU A 147 14.81 -2.47 4.13
CA LEU A 147 14.24 -2.38 2.79
C LEU A 147 13.85 -0.94 2.43
N MET A 148 13.10 -0.26 3.30
CA MET A 148 12.65 1.12 3.08
C MET A 148 13.84 2.07 2.96
N VAL A 149 14.79 2.01 3.89
CA VAL A 149 16.00 2.84 3.88
C VAL A 149 16.86 2.55 2.65
N HIS A 150 16.99 1.29 2.24
CA HIS A 150 17.73 0.91 1.05
C HIS A 150 17.11 1.51 -0.22
N ASP A 151 15.80 1.35 -0.43
CA ASP A 151 15.15 1.91 -1.62
C ASP A 151 15.24 3.44 -1.65
N VAL A 152 15.00 4.10 -0.52
CA VAL A 152 15.15 5.55 -0.40
C VAL A 152 16.56 5.97 -0.79
N ARG A 153 17.59 5.39 -0.18
CA ARG A 153 19.00 5.76 -0.44
C ARG A 153 19.45 5.47 -1.86
N LYS A 154 18.94 4.42 -2.49
CA LYS A 154 19.27 4.04 -3.87
C LYS A 154 18.79 5.07 -4.91
N HIS A 155 17.78 5.89 -4.56
CA HIS A 155 17.12 6.81 -5.48
C HIS A 155 17.19 8.29 -5.05
N LEU A 156 18.04 8.61 -4.05
CA LEU A 156 18.41 9.97 -3.66
C LEU A 156 19.55 10.53 -4.51
#